data_AF-A0A4R6EYJ6-F1
#
_entry.id   AF-A0A4R6EYJ6-F1
#
_cell.length_a   1.000
_cell.length_b   1.000
_cell.length_c   1.000
_cell.angle_alpha   90.00
_cell.angle_beta   90.00
_cell.angle_gamma   90.00
#
_symmetry.space_group_name_H-M   'P 1'
#
loop_
_entity.id
_entity.type
_entity.pdbx_description
1 polymer ?
#
loop_
_entity_poly.entity_id
_entity_poly.type
_entity_poly.pdbx_seq_one_letter_code
_entity_poly.pdbx_strand_id
1 'polypeptide(L)'
;MSTEPSEGHAPNKSAFRRVLKSDSFIENAFLLILTAALSGAVVPLIIKSVDVASDRRTELTRAQAKLFDDISETIMTCEALALDVSWFGTAQAKNVEMQKKAFDRYTERTVDLIARWRTESARAQSLASPEVAKRIDAFQYRFFAEQDTPMNGLWIKCNTSCDWKEQHAHNEAMLAQANLLILDLAHELGMARDSQSSSPGTSKER
;
A
#
# COMPACT_ATOMS: atom_id res chain seq x y z
N MET A 1 -43.41 22.85 82.12
CA MET A 1 -42.74 21.96 81.15
C MET A 1 -43.80 21.60 80.13
N SER A 2 -43.94 22.45 79.10
CA SER A 2 -44.97 22.32 78.06
C SER A 2 -44.26 22.44 76.72
N THR A 3 -44.33 21.36 75.94
CA THR A 3 -43.79 21.22 74.59
C THR A 3 -44.77 21.79 73.57
N GLU A 4 -44.35 22.81 72.81
CA GLU A 4 -45.05 23.26 71.60
C GLU A 4 -44.67 22.40 70.38
N PRO A 5 -45.62 22.07 69.49
CA PRO A 5 -45.36 21.28 68.29
C PRO A 5 -44.94 22.18 67.11
N SER A 6 -43.96 21.67 66.34
CA SER A 6 -43.42 22.24 65.12
C SER A 6 -44.43 22.18 63.96
N GLU A 7 -44.84 23.34 63.43
CA GLU A 7 -45.66 23.47 62.22
C GLU A 7 -44.81 23.25 60.96
N GLY A 8 -45.08 22.17 60.25
CA GLY A 8 -44.53 21.88 58.92
C GLY A 8 -45.11 22.81 57.85
N HIS A 9 -44.27 23.66 57.27
CA HIS A 9 -44.58 24.48 56.10
C HIS A 9 -44.78 23.61 54.86
N ALA A 10 -46.01 23.52 54.38
CA ALA A 10 -46.35 22.84 53.13
C ALA A 10 -45.88 23.67 51.92
N PRO A 11 -45.15 23.08 50.94
CA PRO A 11 -44.64 23.80 49.79
C PRO A 11 -45.77 24.30 48.88
N ASN A 12 -45.72 25.60 48.57
CA ASN A 12 -46.71 26.34 47.80
C ASN A 12 -46.67 25.96 46.31
N LYS A 13 -47.57 25.05 45.91
CA LYS A 13 -47.70 24.50 44.54
C LYS A 13 -48.03 25.56 43.47
N SER A 14 -48.44 26.77 43.85
CA SER A 14 -48.89 27.81 42.91
C SER A 14 -47.75 28.59 42.24
N ALA A 15 -46.64 28.81 42.94
CA ALA A 15 -45.47 29.52 42.40
C ALA A 15 -44.77 28.71 41.30
N PHE A 16 -44.69 27.39 41.48
CA PHE A 16 -44.07 26.46 40.52
C PHE A 16 -44.80 26.43 39.16
N ARG A 17 -46.13 26.56 39.16
CA ARG A 17 -46.94 26.58 37.93
C ARG A 17 -46.80 27.87 37.12
N ARG A 18 -46.42 28.98 37.75
CA ARG A 18 -46.28 30.28 37.07
C ARG A 18 -44.91 30.42 36.37
N VAL A 19 -43.87 29.78 36.92
CA VAL A 19 -42.54 29.70 36.31
C VAL A 19 -42.51 28.79 35.07
N LEU A 20 -43.29 27.70 35.06
CA LEU A 20 -43.37 26.78 33.92
C LEU A 20 -44.11 27.35 32.69
N LYS A 21 -44.77 28.50 32.82
CA LYS A 21 -45.52 29.16 31.73
C LYS A 21 -44.85 30.43 31.21
N SER A 22 -43.68 30.81 31.72
CA SER A 22 -42.97 31.96 31.13
C SER A 22 -42.46 31.58 29.75
N ASP A 23 -42.75 32.41 28.74
CA ASP A 23 -42.33 32.17 27.34
C ASP A 23 -40.82 31.92 27.23
N SER A 24 -40.03 32.57 28.09
CA SER A 24 -38.59 32.38 28.21
C SER A 24 -38.15 30.97 28.68
N PHE A 25 -38.99 30.25 29.43
CA PHE A 25 -38.67 28.89 29.88
C PHE A 25 -38.95 27.87 28.78
N ILE A 26 -40.04 28.07 28.01
CA ILE A 26 -40.40 27.21 26.88
C ILE A 26 -39.39 27.37 25.74
N GLU A 27 -38.98 28.61 25.43
CA GLU A 27 -37.97 28.89 24.41
C GLU A 27 -36.61 28.25 24.74
N ASN A 28 -36.16 28.39 25.99
CA ASN A 28 -34.93 27.75 26.45
C ASN A 28 -35.01 26.22 26.49
N ALA A 29 -36.15 25.65 26.90
CA ALA A 29 -36.36 24.21 26.89
C ALA A 29 -36.38 23.65 25.45
N PHE A 30 -36.98 24.38 24.50
CA PHE A 30 -36.98 24.02 23.08
C PHE A 30 -35.57 24.06 22.49
N LEU A 31 -34.78 25.11 22.78
CA LEU A 31 -33.38 25.19 22.36
C LEU A 31 -32.53 24.05 22.92
N LEU A 32 -32.75 23.66 24.18
CA LEU A 32 -32.05 22.53 24.80
C LEU A 32 -32.41 21.20 24.14
N ILE A 33 -33.69 20.95 23.86
CA ILE A 33 -34.14 19.73 23.18
C ILE A 33 -33.62 19.70 21.74
N LEU A 34 -33.68 20.82 21.02
CA LEU A 34 -33.15 20.93 19.66
C LEU A 34 -31.63 20.71 19.65
N THR A 35 -30.92 21.30 20.59
CA THR A 35 -29.47 21.11 20.74
C THR A 35 -29.15 19.65 21.09
N ALA A 36 -29.91 19.01 21.99
CA ALA A 36 -29.75 17.61 22.36
C ALA A 36 -30.10 16.65 21.20
N ALA A 37 -31.12 16.97 20.40
CA ALA A 37 -31.49 16.19 19.21
C ALA A 37 -30.45 16.35 18.10
N LEU A 38 -29.95 17.56 17.86
CA LEU A 38 -28.88 17.83 16.92
C LEU A 38 -27.57 17.17 17.37
N SER A 39 -27.17 17.31 18.63
CA SER A 39 -25.97 16.65 19.14
C SER A 39 -26.11 15.13 19.22
N GLY A 40 -27.32 14.61 19.50
CA GLY A 40 -27.62 13.18 19.50
C GLY A 40 -27.68 12.53 18.11
N ALA A 41 -28.03 13.27 17.06
CA ALA A 41 -28.15 12.72 15.70
C ALA A 41 -26.98 13.09 14.78
N VAL A 42 -26.47 14.32 14.84
CA VAL A 42 -25.42 14.82 13.94
C VAL A 42 -24.06 14.27 14.30
N VAL A 43 -23.73 14.19 15.61
CA VAL A 43 -22.42 13.71 16.06
C VAL A 43 -22.17 12.24 15.65
N PRO A 44 -23.10 11.29 15.87
CA PRO A 44 -22.90 9.91 15.43
C PRO A 44 -22.79 9.75 13.91
N LEU A 45 -23.48 10.58 13.12
CA LEU A 45 -23.37 10.56 11.66
C LEU A 45 -21.98 11.00 11.19
N ILE A 46 -21.44 12.07 11.79
CA ILE A 46 -20.09 12.54 11.48
C ILE A 46 -19.07 11.47 11.85
N ILE A 47 -19.12 10.91 13.07
CA ILE A 47 -18.20 9.85 13.52
C ILE A 47 -18.26 8.65 12.57
N LYS A 48 -19.45 8.14 12.24
CA LYS A 48 -19.60 6.98 11.35
C LYS A 48 -19.03 7.24 9.95
N SER A 49 -19.17 8.46 9.42
CA SER A 49 -18.60 8.82 8.12
C SER A 49 -17.07 8.92 8.14
N VAL A 50 -16.50 9.39 9.25
CA VAL A 50 -15.04 9.42 9.47
C VAL A 50 -14.48 8.01 9.60
N ASP A 51 -15.14 7.14 10.35
CA ASP A 51 -14.72 5.74 10.52
C ASP A 51 -14.72 5.00 9.17
N VAL A 52 -15.80 5.11 8.37
CA VAL A 52 -15.88 4.50 7.03
C VAL A 52 -14.81 5.05 6.08
N ALA A 53 -14.51 6.35 6.16
CA ALA A 53 -13.44 6.95 5.35
C ALA A 53 -12.05 6.45 5.79
N SER A 54 -11.84 6.27 7.08
CA SER A 54 -10.61 5.68 7.64
C SER A 54 -10.44 4.24 7.17
N ASP A 55 -11.48 3.41 7.31
CA ASP A 55 -11.45 2.00 6.90
C ASP A 55 -11.11 1.86 5.42
N ARG A 56 -11.77 2.62 4.54
CA ARG A 56 -11.47 2.62 3.10
C ARG A 56 -10.03 3.01 2.78
N ARG A 57 -9.45 3.96 3.51
CA ARG A 57 -8.03 4.34 3.33
C ARG A 57 -7.12 3.21 3.75
N THR A 58 -7.40 2.55 4.87
CA THR A 58 -6.58 1.42 5.33
C THR A 58 -6.64 0.22 4.38
N GLU A 59 -7.82 -0.06 3.80
CA GLU A 59 -7.99 -1.10 2.78
C GLU A 59 -7.21 -0.77 1.50
N LEU A 60 -7.30 0.48 1.02
CA LEU A 60 -6.55 0.92 -0.16
C LEU A 60 -5.04 0.82 0.07
N THR A 61 -4.54 1.32 1.21
CA THR A 61 -3.11 1.22 1.55
C THR A 61 -2.67 -0.23 1.65
N ARG A 62 -3.47 -1.13 2.23
CA ARG A 62 -3.18 -2.57 2.26
C ARG A 62 -3.17 -3.18 0.86
N ALA A 63 -4.10 -2.79 -0.01
CA ALA A 63 -4.15 -3.27 -1.39
C ALA A 63 -2.94 -2.80 -2.21
N GLN A 64 -2.51 -1.55 -2.02
CA GLN A 64 -1.29 -1.00 -2.61
C GLN A 64 -0.04 -1.70 -2.09
N ALA A 65 0.08 -1.92 -0.78
CA ALA A 65 1.14 -2.72 -0.15
C ALA A 65 1.26 -4.10 -0.79
N LYS A 66 0.14 -4.81 -0.89
CA LYS A 66 0.10 -6.12 -1.53
C LYS A 66 0.50 -6.08 -3.01
N LEU A 67 0.02 -5.09 -3.76
CA LEU A 67 0.41 -4.91 -5.17
C LEU A 67 1.93 -4.74 -5.30
N PHE A 68 2.54 -3.89 -4.46
CA PHE A 68 3.99 -3.67 -4.45
C PHE A 68 4.77 -4.95 -4.13
N ASP A 69 4.35 -5.68 -3.11
CA ASP A 69 4.99 -6.95 -2.74
C ASP A 69 4.89 -7.96 -3.90
N ASP A 70 3.69 -8.12 -4.47
CA ASP A 70 3.42 -9.07 -5.55
C ASP A 70 4.24 -8.74 -6.81
N ILE A 71 4.32 -7.45 -7.20
CA ILE A 71 5.08 -7.05 -8.40
C ILE A 71 6.59 -7.15 -8.16
N SER A 72 7.08 -6.73 -7.00
CA SER A 72 8.51 -6.76 -6.67
C SER A 72 9.02 -8.20 -6.62
N GLU A 73 8.26 -9.09 -5.97
CA GLU A 73 8.58 -10.53 -5.94
C GLU A 73 8.62 -11.10 -7.36
N THR A 74 7.64 -10.77 -8.20
CA THR A 74 7.55 -11.28 -9.58
C THR A 74 8.75 -10.83 -10.41
N ILE A 75 9.07 -9.53 -10.42
CA ILE A 75 10.20 -8.97 -11.17
C ILE A 75 11.51 -9.59 -10.68
N MET A 76 11.77 -9.56 -9.37
CA MET A 76 13.04 -10.06 -8.83
C MET A 76 13.21 -11.57 -9.05
N THR A 77 12.11 -12.34 -9.04
CA THR A 77 12.18 -13.76 -9.37
C THR A 77 12.55 -13.98 -10.84
N CYS A 78 11.96 -13.23 -11.77
CA CYS A 78 12.34 -13.29 -13.19
C CYS A 78 13.82 -12.97 -13.40
N GLU A 79 14.32 -11.88 -12.81
CA GLU A 79 15.72 -11.46 -12.92
C GLU A 79 16.68 -12.51 -12.33
N ALA A 80 16.35 -13.06 -11.16
CA ALA A 80 17.17 -14.09 -10.52
C ALA A 80 17.26 -15.37 -11.36
N LEU A 81 16.14 -15.82 -11.93
CA LEU A 81 16.14 -16.98 -12.82
C LEU A 81 16.96 -16.72 -14.09
N ALA A 82 16.85 -15.52 -14.67
CA ALA A 82 17.63 -15.12 -15.84
C ALA A 82 19.14 -15.10 -15.55
N LEU A 83 19.53 -14.61 -14.37
CA LEU A 83 20.92 -14.57 -13.91
C LEU A 83 21.49 -15.96 -13.64
N ASP A 84 20.73 -16.86 -13.03
CA ASP A 84 21.20 -18.24 -12.78
C ASP A 84 21.60 -18.93 -14.09
N VAL A 85 20.76 -18.81 -15.12
CA VAL A 85 21.02 -19.40 -16.45
C VAL A 85 22.29 -18.83 -17.06
N SER A 86 22.43 -17.50 -17.06
CA SER A 86 23.57 -16.85 -17.71
C SER A 86 24.87 -17.04 -16.92
N TRP A 87 24.81 -17.06 -15.58
CA TRP A 87 25.95 -17.26 -14.69
C TRP A 87 26.65 -18.59 -14.94
N PHE A 88 25.91 -19.70 -14.91
CA PHE A 88 26.47 -21.04 -15.14
C PHE A 88 26.97 -21.27 -16.58
N GLY A 89 26.64 -20.36 -17.50
CA GLY A 89 27.16 -20.33 -18.87
C GLY A 89 28.45 -19.51 -19.04
N THR A 90 28.86 -18.74 -18.03
CA THR A 90 30.11 -17.96 -18.07
C THR A 90 31.34 -18.84 -17.89
N ALA A 91 32.50 -18.39 -18.36
CA ALA A 91 33.76 -19.13 -18.16
C ALA A 91 34.13 -19.32 -16.68
N GLN A 92 33.77 -18.36 -15.81
CA GLN A 92 34.14 -18.35 -14.39
C GLN A 92 33.36 -19.40 -13.59
N ALA A 93 32.10 -19.65 -13.93
CA ALA A 93 31.20 -20.55 -13.21
C ALA A 93 30.66 -21.68 -14.08
N LYS A 94 31.37 -22.00 -15.18
CA LYS A 94 30.89 -22.93 -16.20
C LYS A 94 30.52 -24.27 -15.58
N ASN A 95 29.23 -24.59 -15.60
CA ASN A 95 28.71 -25.87 -15.14
C ASN A 95 27.50 -26.26 -16.00
N VAL A 96 27.73 -27.14 -16.97
CA VAL A 96 26.75 -27.57 -17.97
C VAL A 96 25.49 -28.15 -17.32
N GLU A 97 25.64 -28.99 -16.30
CA GLU A 97 24.51 -29.62 -15.63
C GLU A 97 23.67 -28.60 -14.87
N MET A 98 24.32 -27.70 -14.13
CA MET A 98 23.63 -26.65 -13.38
C MET A 98 22.98 -25.62 -14.31
N GLN A 99 23.64 -25.27 -15.41
CA GLN A 99 23.07 -24.38 -16.41
C GLN A 99 21.79 -24.96 -17.02
N LYS A 100 21.81 -26.24 -17.38
CA LYS A 100 20.62 -26.93 -17.90
C LYS A 100 19.49 -26.94 -16.89
N LYS A 101 19.77 -27.30 -15.63
CA LYS A 101 18.75 -27.26 -14.56
C LYS A 101 18.21 -25.84 -14.34
N ALA A 102 19.06 -24.82 -14.42
CA ALA A 102 18.65 -23.43 -14.31
C ALA A 102 17.75 -23.02 -15.49
N PHE A 103 18.09 -23.43 -16.72
CA PHE A 103 17.29 -23.12 -17.91
C PHE A 103 15.94 -23.83 -17.89
N ASP A 104 15.91 -25.12 -17.53
CA ASP A 104 14.67 -25.88 -17.37
C ASP A 104 13.76 -25.16 -16.36
N ARG A 105 14.29 -24.82 -15.16
CA ARG A 105 13.56 -24.05 -14.14
C ARG A 105 13.09 -22.68 -14.64
N TYR A 106 13.92 -21.97 -15.40
CA TYR A 106 13.58 -20.70 -16.01
C TYR A 106 12.37 -20.86 -16.95
N THR A 107 12.44 -21.78 -17.90
CA THR A 107 11.37 -22.00 -18.88
C THR A 107 10.05 -22.45 -18.24
N GLU A 108 10.12 -23.30 -17.21
CA GLU A 108 8.94 -23.75 -16.47
C GLU A 108 8.26 -22.60 -15.70
N ARG A 109 9.04 -21.76 -15.01
CA ARG A 109 8.49 -20.73 -14.11
C ARG A 109 8.16 -19.42 -14.78
N THR A 110 8.89 -19.03 -15.83
CA THR A 110 8.75 -17.71 -16.45
C THR A 110 7.36 -17.52 -17.05
N VAL A 111 6.71 -18.56 -17.58
CA VAL A 111 5.35 -18.45 -18.14
C VAL A 111 4.35 -17.96 -17.08
N ASP A 112 4.35 -18.59 -15.90
CA ASP A 112 3.46 -18.22 -14.80
C ASP A 112 3.80 -16.84 -14.23
N LEU A 113 5.09 -16.53 -14.10
CA LEU A 113 5.55 -15.22 -13.61
C LEU A 113 5.13 -14.09 -14.56
N ILE A 114 5.21 -14.29 -15.88
CA ILE A 114 4.74 -13.32 -16.86
C ILE A 114 3.22 -13.11 -16.78
N ALA A 115 2.45 -14.19 -16.59
CA ALA A 115 1.01 -14.09 -16.40
C ALA A 115 0.66 -13.30 -15.12
N ARG A 116 1.36 -13.56 -14.01
CA ARG A 116 1.24 -12.79 -12.78
C ARG A 116 1.62 -11.33 -13.00
N TRP A 117 2.74 -11.06 -13.66
CA TRP A 117 3.20 -9.70 -13.96
C TRP A 117 2.14 -8.90 -14.73
N ARG A 118 1.54 -9.46 -15.79
CA ARG A 118 0.45 -8.79 -16.53
C ARG A 118 -0.77 -8.51 -15.66
N THR A 119 -1.12 -9.45 -14.78
CA THR A 119 -2.22 -9.28 -13.82
C THR A 119 -1.93 -8.13 -12.86
N GLU A 120 -0.72 -8.07 -12.31
CA GLU A 120 -0.31 -6.99 -11.41
C GLU A 120 -0.23 -5.63 -12.10
N SER A 121 0.23 -5.57 -13.36
CA SER A 121 0.19 -4.34 -14.14
C SER A 121 -1.24 -3.82 -14.35
N ALA A 122 -2.18 -4.71 -14.71
CA ALA A 122 -3.58 -4.35 -14.83
C ALA A 122 -4.18 -3.88 -13.48
N ARG A 123 -3.85 -4.56 -12.38
CA ARG A 123 -4.25 -4.14 -11.02
C ARG A 123 -3.71 -2.75 -10.69
N ALA A 124 -2.46 -2.45 -11.06
CA ALA A 124 -1.82 -1.16 -10.80
C ALA A 124 -2.56 0.02 -11.44
N GLN A 125 -3.21 -0.17 -12.60
CA GLN A 125 -4.04 0.87 -13.23
C GLN A 125 -5.18 1.33 -12.31
N SER A 126 -5.73 0.42 -11.49
CA SER A 126 -6.85 0.70 -10.59
C SER A 126 -6.44 1.10 -9.17
N LEU A 127 -5.31 0.56 -8.68
CA LEU A 127 -4.89 0.71 -7.28
C LEU A 127 -3.85 1.81 -7.07
N ALA A 128 -3.10 2.19 -8.10
CA ALA A 128 -2.01 3.16 -8.02
C ALA A 128 -2.27 4.31 -8.98
N SER A 129 -1.59 4.32 -10.13
CA SER A 129 -1.78 5.30 -11.19
C SER A 129 -1.55 4.66 -12.57
N PRO A 130 -2.10 5.25 -13.65
CA PRO A 130 -1.80 4.80 -15.01
C PRO A 130 -0.30 4.84 -15.35
N GLU A 131 0.45 5.78 -14.77
CA GLU A 131 1.89 5.92 -15.01
C GLU A 131 2.71 4.81 -14.32
N VAL A 132 2.29 4.36 -13.14
CA VAL A 132 2.85 3.16 -12.50
C VAL A 132 2.68 1.94 -13.40
N ALA A 133 1.45 1.67 -13.86
CA ALA A 133 1.17 0.53 -14.74
C ALA A 133 2.00 0.60 -16.03
N LYS A 134 2.07 1.78 -16.67
CA LYS A 134 2.85 1.98 -17.89
C LYS A 134 4.34 1.67 -17.71
N ARG A 135 4.94 2.03 -16.57
CA ARG A 135 6.35 1.69 -16.29
C ARG A 135 6.56 0.21 -16.02
N ILE A 136 5.63 -0.44 -15.32
CA ILE A 136 5.64 -1.89 -15.11
C ILE A 136 5.58 -2.62 -16.47
N ASP A 137 4.69 -2.19 -17.37
CA ASP A 137 4.57 -2.73 -18.72
C ASP A 137 5.81 -2.46 -19.57
N ALA A 138 6.35 -1.24 -19.50
CA ALA A 138 7.56 -0.87 -20.23
C ALA A 138 8.75 -1.74 -19.80
N PHE A 139 8.90 -2.00 -18.50
CA PHE A 139 9.95 -2.90 -18.01
C PHE A 139 9.71 -4.34 -18.46
N GLN A 140 8.46 -4.84 -18.42
CA GLN A 140 8.13 -6.17 -18.95
C GLN A 140 8.51 -6.31 -20.43
N TYR A 141 8.21 -5.30 -21.25
CA TYR A 141 8.58 -5.31 -22.67
C TYR A 141 10.10 -5.42 -22.84
N ARG A 142 10.87 -4.66 -22.05
CA ARG A 142 12.33 -4.69 -22.07
C ARG A 142 12.89 -6.03 -21.59
N PHE A 143 12.32 -6.63 -20.55
CA PHE A 143 12.65 -7.99 -20.12
C PHE A 143 12.57 -8.98 -21.30
N PHE A 144 11.51 -8.91 -22.11
CA PHE A 144 11.38 -9.78 -23.28
C PHE A 144 12.40 -9.49 -24.38
N ALA A 145 12.58 -8.22 -24.70
CA ALA A 145 13.44 -7.80 -25.81
C ALA A 145 14.93 -8.00 -25.51
N GLU A 146 15.33 -7.74 -24.26
CA GLU A 146 16.73 -7.64 -23.89
C GLU A 146 17.23 -8.87 -23.10
N GLN A 147 16.34 -9.66 -22.46
CA GLN A 147 16.72 -10.87 -21.70
C GLN A 147 16.10 -12.15 -22.26
N ASP A 148 14.78 -12.32 -22.20
CA ASP A 148 14.13 -13.61 -22.53
C ASP A 148 14.39 -14.03 -23.98
N THR A 149 14.17 -13.14 -24.95
CA THR A 149 14.37 -13.48 -26.37
C THR A 149 15.84 -13.79 -26.68
N PRO A 150 16.82 -12.96 -26.29
CA PRO A 150 18.24 -13.27 -26.50
C PRO A 150 18.70 -14.55 -25.79
N MET A 151 18.27 -14.78 -24.54
CA MET A 151 18.62 -15.99 -23.78
C MET A 151 18.08 -17.26 -24.44
N ASN A 152 16.81 -17.28 -24.82
CA ASN A 152 16.23 -18.41 -25.56
C ASN A 152 16.95 -18.62 -26.90
N GLY A 153 17.30 -17.52 -27.59
CA GLY A 153 18.07 -17.56 -28.83
C GLY A 153 19.45 -18.21 -28.65
N LEU A 154 20.20 -17.83 -27.62
CA LEU A 154 21.49 -18.45 -27.26
C LEU A 154 21.30 -19.93 -26.94
N TRP A 155 20.31 -20.27 -26.10
CA TRP A 155 20.04 -21.65 -25.73
C TRP A 155 19.75 -22.53 -26.95
N ILE A 156 18.90 -22.08 -27.87
CA ILE A 156 18.58 -22.81 -29.09
C ILE A 156 19.80 -22.96 -30.01
N LYS A 157 20.61 -21.91 -30.15
CA LYS A 157 21.74 -21.87 -31.09
C LYS A 157 22.88 -22.80 -30.69
N CYS A 158 23.21 -22.87 -29.41
CA CYS A 158 24.44 -23.51 -28.94
C CYS A 158 24.28 -24.20 -27.58
N ASN A 159 23.11 -24.14 -26.95
CA ASN A 159 22.85 -24.75 -25.65
C ASN A 159 23.92 -24.27 -24.63
N THR A 160 24.52 -25.20 -23.89
CA THR A 160 25.55 -24.92 -22.89
C THR A 160 26.95 -24.68 -23.48
N SER A 161 27.10 -24.61 -24.81
CA SER A 161 28.41 -24.44 -25.46
C SER A 161 28.79 -22.99 -25.74
N CYS A 162 27.83 -22.05 -25.76
CA CYS A 162 28.15 -20.62 -25.90
C CYS A 162 28.91 -20.07 -24.69
N ASP A 163 29.61 -18.96 -24.93
CA ASP A 163 29.99 -18.04 -23.86
C ASP A 163 28.80 -17.13 -23.55
N TRP A 164 28.30 -17.21 -22.32
CA TRP A 164 27.17 -16.41 -21.85
C TRP A 164 27.60 -15.09 -21.21
N LYS A 165 28.89 -14.74 -21.24
CA LYS A 165 29.44 -13.54 -20.59
C LYS A 165 28.70 -12.25 -20.98
N GLU A 166 28.43 -12.04 -22.26
CA GLU A 166 27.74 -10.83 -22.73
C GLU A 166 26.29 -10.78 -22.22
N GLN A 167 25.56 -11.89 -22.36
CA GLN A 167 24.19 -11.98 -21.84
C GLN A 167 24.14 -11.86 -20.31
N HIS A 168 25.13 -12.40 -19.61
CA HIS A 168 25.22 -12.30 -18.16
C HIS A 168 25.40 -10.85 -17.71
N ALA A 169 26.33 -10.12 -18.31
CA ALA A 169 26.53 -8.69 -18.03
C ALA A 169 25.27 -7.87 -18.35
N HIS A 170 24.55 -8.22 -19.42
CA HIS A 170 23.28 -7.59 -19.73
C HIS A 170 22.21 -7.89 -18.66
N ASN A 171 22.11 -9.14 -18.21
CA ASN A 171 21.17 -9.53 -17.14
C ASN A 171 21.50 -8.84 -15.81
N GLU A 172 22.79 -8.63 -15.47
CA GLU A 172 23.18 -7.86 -14.27
C GLU A 172 22.72 -6.40 -14.37
N ALA A 173 22.85 -5.79 -15.55
CA ALA A 173 22.39 -4.43 -15.79
C ALA A 173 20.85 -4.33 -15.68
N MET A 174 20.11 -5.33 -16.16
CA MET A 174 18.67 -5.40 -16.02
C MET A 174 18.22 -5.59 -14.58
N LEU A 175 18.90 -6.44 -13.79
CA LEU A 175 18.66 -6.55 -12.34
C LEU A 175 18.87 -5.20 -11.63
N ALA A 176 19.92 -4.45 -11.97
CA ALA A 176 20.14 -3.12 -11.39
C ALA A 176 18.97 -2.17 -11.71
N GLN A 177 18.44 -2.24 -12.93
CA GLN A 177 17.28 -1.43 -13.35
C GLN A 177 15.97 -1.90 -12.71
N ALA A 178 15.80 -3.21 -12.49
CA ALA A 178 14.68 -3.75 -11.73
C ALA A 178 14.66 -3.19 -10.30
N ASN A 179 15.82 -3.14 -9.64
CA ASN A 179 15.94 -2.55 -8.30
C ASN A 179 15.56 -1.06 -8.31
N LEU A 180 16.01 -0.28 -9.31
CA LEU A 180 15.63 1.12 -9.46
C LEU A 180 14.11 1.28 -9.64
N LEU A 181 13.51 0.49 -10.52
CA LEU A 181 12.06 0.48 -10.72
C LEU A 181 11.33 0.17 -9.41
N ILE A 182 11.74 -0.85 -8.66
CA ILE A 182 11.12 -1.22 -7.39
C ILE A 182 11.23 -0.08 -6.37
N LEU A 183 12.39 0.60 -6.27
CA LEU A 183 12.55 1.75 -5.40
C LEU A 183 11.62 2.91 -5.78
N ASP A 184 11.52 3.21 -7.08
CA ASP A 184 10.64 4.26 -7.59
C ASP A 184 9.16 3.93 -7.30
N LEU A 185 8.76 2.68 -7.50
CA LEU A 185 7.41 2.20 -7.16
C LEU A 185 7.13 2.31 -5.66
N ALA A 186 8.10 1.96 -4.80
CA ALA A 186 7.96 2.06 -3.35
C ALA A 186 7.73 3.51 -2.90
N HIS A 187 8.43 4.47 -3.52
CA HIS A 187 8.27 5.89 -3.25
C HIS A 187 6.88 6.39 -3.67
N GLU A 188 6.44 6.07 -4.90
CA GLU A 188 5.13 6.54 -5.39
C GLU A 188 3.93 5.95 -4.65
N LEU A 189 4.06 4.72 -4.15
CA LEU A 189 3.03 4.09 -3.33
C LEU A 189 3.08 4.54 -1.86
N GLY A 190 3.99 5.47 -1.51
CA GLY A 190 4.14 6.00 -0.15
C GLY A 190 4.65 4.95 0.85
N MET A 191 5.34 3.92 0.39
CA MET A 191 5.94 2.87 1.24
C MET A 191 7.35 3.20 1.67
N ALA A 192 8.09 3.94 0.84
CA ALA A 192 9.31 4.57 1.29
C ALA A 192 8.94 5.72 2.23
N ARG A 193 9.07 5.50 3.53
CA ARG A 193 8.95 6.57 4.52
C ARG A 193 10.02 7.61 4.18
N ASP A 194 9.64 8.87 3.97
CA ASP A 194 10.60 9.96 3.83
C ASP A 194 11.42 10.07 5.12
N SER A 195 12.57 9.40 5.15
CA SER A 195 13.53 9.43 6.26
C SER A 195 14.09 10.83 6.52
N GLN A 196 13.71 11.83 5.71
CA GLN A 196 14.27 13.18 5.73
C GLN A 196 13.50 14.20 6.58
N SER A 197 12.33 13.88 7.16
CA SER A 197 11.57 14.89 7.92
C SER A 197 11.90 14.98 9.42
N SER A 198 12.90 14.24 9.92
CA SER A 198 13.40 14.39 11.28
C SER A 198 14.82 14.94 11.30
N SER A 199 15.02 16.11 10.68
CA SER A 199 16.19 16.93 11.03
C SER A 199 15.95 17.46 12.45
N PRO A 200 16.75 17.08 13.47
CA PRO A 200 16.62 17.65 14.80
C PRO A 200 16.84 19.14 14.66
N GLY A 201 15.85 19.94 15.07
CA GLY A 201 16.01 21.37 15.17
C GLY A 201 17.29 21.64 15.95
N THR A 202 18.26 22.28 15.29
CA THR A 202 19.47 22.78 15.92
C THR A 202 19.03 23.82 16.93
N SER A 203 18.86 23.39 18.18
CA SER A 203 18.81 24.28 19.34
C SER A 203 20.11 25.06 19.36
N LYS A 204 20.06 26.29 18.84
CA LYS A 204 21.00 27.34 19.17
C LYS A 204 20.81 27.65 20.65
N GLU A 205 21.58 27.01 21.51
CA GLU A 205 21.87 27.57 22.83
C GLU A 205 23.00 28.60 22.70
N ARG A 206 22.74 29.73 23.36
CA ARG A 206 23.57 30.95 23.42
C ARG A 206 24.69 30.81 24.43
#